data_AF-A0A1M6LVF1-F1
#
_entry.id   AF-A0A1M6LVF1-F1
#
_cell.length_a   1.000
_cell.length_b   1.000
_cell.length_c   1.000
_cell.angle_alpha   90.00
_cell.angle_beta   90.00
_cell.angle_gamma   90.00
#
_symmetry.space_group_name_H-M   'P 1'
#
loop_
_entity.id
_entity.type
_entity.pdbx_description
1 polymer ?
#
loop_
_entity_poly.entity_id
_entity_poly.type
_entity_poly.pdbx_seq_one_letter_code
_entity_poly.pdbx_strand_id
1 'polypeptide(L)' 'MSKPDINKVWKALAKYGIKSEKELDEAIKNMKPLNIGCMVSPVNKISISREAKGVKV' A
#
# COMPACT_ATOMS: atom_id res chain seq x y z
N MET A 1 -15.09 5.32 -3.24
CA MET A 1 -13.94 5.47 -2.33
C MET A 1 -13.76 6.95 -2.02
N SER A 2 -13.86 7.35 -0.76
CA SER A 2 -13.59 8.73 -0.36
C SER A 2 -12.11 9.03 -0.50
N LYS A 3 -11.76 10.17 -1.12
CA LYS A 3 -10.36 10.59 -1.27
C LYS A 3 -9.76 10.83 0.14
N PRO A 4 -8.56 10.32 0.43
CA PRO A 4 -7.89 10.62 1.68
C PRO A 4 -7.58 12.11 1.77
N ASP A 5 -7.78 12.67 2.96
CA ASP A 5 -7.47 14.06 3.25
C ASP A 5 -5.96 14.20 3.45
N ILE A 6 -5.27 14.70 2.42
CA ILE A 6 -3.80 14.85 2.39
C ILE A 6 -3.27 15.65 3.59
N ASN A 7 -4.02 16.65 4.06
CA ASN A 7 -3.59 17.48 5.19
C ASN A 7 -3.57 16.69 6.51
N LYS A 8 -4.50 15.75 6.69
CA LYS A 8 -4.48 14.86 7.86
C LYS A 8 -3.30 13.90 7.81
N VAL A 9 -2.95 13.41 6.61
CA VAL A 9 -1.80 12.52 6.41
C VAL A 9 -0.50 13.24 6.76
N TRP A 10 -0.27 14.46 6.24
CA TRP A 10 0.91 15.25 6.58
C TRP A 10 1.00 15.60 8.07
N LYS A 11 -0.12 15.94 8.71
CA LYS A 11 -0.14 16.17 10.18
C LYS A 11 0.23 14.92 10.97
N ALA A 12 -0.17 13.73 10.52
CA ALA A 12 0.21 12.47 11.15
C ALA A 12 1.69 12.18 10.94
N LEU A 13 2.20 12.32 9.72
CA LEU A 13 3.62 12.14 9.36
C LEU A 13 4.53 13.09 10.14
N ALA A 14 4.11 14.35 10.35
CA ALA A 14 4.85 15.32 11.13
C ALA A 14 5.09 14.90 12.58
N LYS A 15 4.17 14.12 13.19
CA LYS A 15 4.37 13.55 14.54
C LYS A 15 5.52 12.55 14.61
N TYR A 16 5.81 11.90 13.49
CA TYR A 16 6.92 10.95 13.34
C TYR A 16 8.20 11.63 12.80
N GLY A 17 8.21 12.95 12.69
CA GLY A 17 9.37 13.73 12.26
C GLY A 17 9.51 13.91 10.74
N ILE A 18 8.60 13.36 9.94
CA ILE A 18 8.64 13.48 8.48
C ILE A 18 7.98 14.81 8.08
N LYS A 19 8.77 15.74 7.56
CA LYS A 19 8.32 17.10 7.20
C LYS A 19 8.44 17.38 5.71
N SER A 20 9.16 16.53 4.97
CA SER A 20 9.35 16.65 3.54
C SER A 20 9.02 15.35 2.79
N GLU A 21 8.70 15.48 1.51
CA GLU A 21 8.46 14.37 0.59
C GLU A 21 9.71 13.48 0.44
N LYS A 22 10.90 14.09 0.45
CA LYS A 22 12.17 13.36 0.36
C LYS A 22 12.39 12.44 1.56
N GLU A 23 12.10 12.93 2.77
CA GLU A 23 12.19 12.15 4.00
C GLU A 23 11.15 11.02 4.03
N LEU A 24 9.96 11.27 3.47
CA LEU A 24 8.93 10.25 3.32
C LEU A 24 9.38 9.12 2.39
N ASP A 25 9.95 9.45 1.23
CA ASP A 25 10.46 8.47 0.27
C ASP A 25 11.60 7.63 0.86
N GLU A 26 12.55 8.26 1.56
CA GLU A 26 13.62 7.55 2.27
C GLU A 26 13.09 6.67 3.40
N ALA A 27 12.09 7.15 4.17
CA ALA A 27 11.46 6.37 5.23
C ALA A 27 10.72 5.14 4.68
N ILE A 28 10.03 5.28 3.54
CA ILE A 28 9.34 4.18 2.86
C ILE A 28 10.36 3.16 2.33
N LYS A 29 11.46 3.62 1.72
CA LYS A 29 12.52 2.74 1.20
C LYS A 29 13.23 1.95 2.31
N ASN A 30 13.43 2.57 3.47
CA ASN A 30 14.03 1.92 4.63
C ASN A 30 13.02 1.10 5.45
N MET A 31 11.73 1.17 5.13
CA MET A 31 10.70 0.44 5.85
C MET A 31 10.83 -1.06 5.55
N LYS A 32 10.96 -1.87 6.61
CA LYS A 32 10.89 -3.33 6.46
C LYS A 32 9.48 -3.71 5.98
N PRO A 33 9.35 -4.75 5.14
CA PRO A 33 8.04 -5.26 4.75
C PRO A 33 7.22 -5.58 5.99
N LEU A 34 6.10 -4.86 6.15
CA LEU A 34 5.17 -5.09 7.24
C LEU A 34 4.48 -6.43 7.01
N ASN A 35 4.59 -7.34 7.97
CA ASN A 35 3.83 -8.58 7.95
C ASN A 35 2.39 -8.28 8.38
N ILE A 36 1.56 -7.86 7.42
CA ILE A 36 0.11 -7.64 7.60
C ILE A 36 -0.70 -8.93 7.46
N GLY A 37 -0.06 -10.11 7.48
CA GLY A 37 -0.69 -11.41 7.26
C GLY A 37 -1.82 -11.74 8.25
N CYS A 38 -1.78 -11.15 9.45
CA CYS A 38 -2.82 -11.29 10.46
C CYS A 38 -4.00 -10.30 10.30
N MET A 39 -3.83 -9.22 9.53
CA MET A 39 -4.85 -8.19 9.28
C MET A 39 -5.60 -8.40 7.98
N VAL A 40 -5.10 -9.27 7.10
CA VAL A 40 -5.80 -9.68 5.88
C VAL A 40 -6.63 -10.92 6.20
N SER A 41 -7.91 -10.89 5.82
CA SER A 41 -8.69 -12.12 5.78
C SER A 41 -7.98 -13.09 4.84
N PRO A 42 -7.92 -14.40 5.16
CA PRO A 42 -7.43 -15.39 4.22
C PRO A 42 -8.14 -15.16 2.89
N VAL A 43 -7.37 -14.95 1.82
CA VAL A 43 -7.90 -15.12 0.49
C VAL A 43 -8.27 -16.59 0.41
N ASN A 44 -9.52 -16.93 0.76
CA ASN A 44 -10.14 -18.16 0.29
C ASN A 44 -9.79 -18.19 -1.19
N LYS A 45 -9.05 -19.21 -1.61
CA LYS A 45 -8.65 -19.39 -3.00
C LYS A 45 -9.93 -19.45 -3.83
N ILE A 46 -10.48 -18.30 -4.21
CA ILE A 46 -11.25 -18.17 -5.43
C ILE A 46 -10.16 -18.45 -6.45
N SER A 47 -10.13 -19.68 -6.91
CA SER A 47 -9.43 -20.08 -8.12
C SER A 47 -9.94 -19.17 -9.22
N ILE A 48 -9.33 -18.00 -9.37
CA ILE A 48 -9.43 -17.21 -10.58
C ILE A 48 -8.61 -18.02 -11.57
N SER A 49 -9.27 -19.00 -12.20
CA SER A 49 -8.82 -19.55 -13.47
C SER A 49 -8.58 -18.34 -14.36
N ARG A 50 -7.30 -18.00 -14.55
CA ARG A 50 -6.89 -17.06 -15.58
C ARG A 50 -7.25 -17.72 -16.90
N GLU A 51 -8.49 -17.55 -17.35
CA GLU A 51 -8.81 -17.75 -18.76
C GLU A 51 -8.11 -16.60 -19.50
N ALA A 52 -6.83 -16.83 -19.82
CA ALA A 52 -6.10 -16.02 -20.77
C ALA A 52 -6.74 -16.25 -22.14
N LYS A 53 -7.85 -15.56 -22.42
CA LYS A 53 -8.31 -15.34 -23.79
C LYS A 53 -7.93 -13.92 -24.19
N GLY A 54 -6.69 -13.83 -24.66
CA GLY A 54 -6.19 -12.67 -25.37
C GLY A 54 -5.11 -13.09 -26.34
N VAL A 55 -5.44 -12.97 -27.63
CA VAL A 55 -4.52 -12.74 -28.76
C VAL A 55 -3.96 -13.97 -29.47
N LYS A 56 -4.50 -14.12 -30.68
CA LYS A 56 -4.02 -14.86 -31.86
C LYS A 56 -2.56 -14.52 -32.20
N VAL A 57 -1.71 -15.55 -32.33
CA VAL A 57 -0.67 -15.70 -33.36
C VAL A 57 -0.58 -17.17 -33.75
#